data_AF-A0A3B0UQ54-F1
#
_entry.id   AF-A0A3B0UQ54-F1
#
_cell.length_a   1.000
_cell.length_b   1.000
_cell.length_c   1.000
_cell.angle_alpha   90.00
_cell.angle_beta   90.00
_cell.angle_gamma   90.00
#
_symmetry.space_group_name_H-M   'P 1'
#
loop_
_entity.id
_entity.type
_entity.pdbx_description
1 polymer ?
#
loop_
_entity_poly.entity_id
_entity_poly.type
_entity_poly.pdbx_seq_one_letter_code
_entity_poly.pdbx_strand_id
1 'polypeptide(L)' 'YSPELNPVERFYGEVRKSTANRLFENIEYQEAVIDEEVAKWMDEPKKMKKLAGYNWILEQFKLSCI' A
#
# COMPACT_ATOMS: atom_id res chain seq x y z
N TYR A 1 -19.01 1.73 4.83
CA TYR A 1 -17.57 1.98 4.97
C TYR A 1 -16.93 1.42 3.71
N SER A 2 -16.26 2.24 2.89
CA SER A 2 -15.63 1.77 1.64
C SER A 2 -14.12 1.70 1.83
N PRO A 3 -13.54 0.52 2.15
CA PRO A 3 -12.10 0.35 2.33
C PRO A 3 -11.32 0.68 1.05
N GLU A 4 -11.99 0.58 -0.09
CA GLU A 4 -11.49 0.89 -1.43
C GLU A 4 -11.21 2.38 -1.66
N LEU A 5 -11.64 3.25 -0.73
CA LEU A 5 -11.31 4.68 -0.74
C LEU A 5 -10.23 5.04 0.28
N ASN A 6 -9.80 4.09 1.11
CA ASN A 6 -8.83 4.36 2.16
C ASN A 6 -7.40 4.31 1.58
N PRO A 7 -6.66 5.44 1.56
CA PRO A 7 -5.28 5.46 1.06
C PRO A 7 -4.35 4.55 1.89
N VAL A 8 -4.69 4.29 3.16
CA VAL A 8 -3.94 3.37 4.02
C VAL A 8 -4.09 1.93 3.52
N GLU A 9 -5.30 1.46 3.21
CA GLU A 9 -5.53 0.11 2.66
C GLU A 9 -4.77 -0.11 1.35
N ARG A 10 -4.73 0.93 0.50
CA ARG A 10 -3.97 0.88 -0.76
C ARG A 10 -2.46 0.80 -0.51
N PHE A 11 -1.95 1.55 0.46
CA PHE A 11 -0.56 1.46 0.89
C PHE A 11 -0.21 0.08 1.43
N TYR A 12 -1.05 -0.49 2.30
CA TYR A 12 -0.90 -1.86 2.77
C TYR A 12 -0.87 -2.87 1.63
N GLY A 13 -1.72 -2.68 0.60
CA GLY A 13 -1.71 -3.52 -0.60
C GLY A 13 -0.37 -3.50 -1.35
N GLU A 14 0.30 -2.35 -1.42
CA GLU A 14 1.63 -2.26 -2.04
C GLU A 14 2.72 -2.90 -1.16
N VAL A 15 2.72 -2.64 0.15
CA VAL A 15 3.67 -3.26 1.09
C VAL A 15 3.51 -4.78 1.10
N ARG A 16 2.28 -5.30 1.06
CA ARG A 16 2.02 -6.75 1.01
C ARG A 16 2.61 -7.43 -0.22
N LYS A 17 2.85 -6.73 -1.33
CA LYS A 17 3.51 -7.32 -2.50
C LYS A 17 4.96 -7.68 -2.22
N SER A 18 5.63 -7.03 -1.28
CA SER A 18 7.02 -7.36 -0.91
C SER A 18 7.13 -8.70 -0.18
N THR A 19 6.05 -9.15 0.44
CA THR A 19 5.94 -10.43 1.15
C THR A 19 5.19 -11.51 0.37
N ALA A 20 4.46 -11.13 -0.69
CA ALA A 20 3.76 -12.08 -1.56
C ALA A 20 4.76 -13.05 -2.23
N ASN A 21 4.42 -14.33 -2.26
CA ASN A 21 5.25 -15.42 -2.81
C ASN A 21 6.58 -15.67 -2.09
N ARG A 22 6.71 -15.26 -0.82
CA ARG A 22 7.86 -15.60 0.03
C ARG A 22 7.42 -16.49 1.20
N LEU A 23 8.21 -17.53 1.45
CA LEU A 23 8.17 -18.29 2.71
C LEU A 23 9.17 -17.64 3.66
N PHE A 24 8.70 -17.28 4.85
CA PHE A 24 9.53 -16.69 5.90
C PHE A 24 9.82 -17.78 6.94
N GLU A 25 11.08 -17.89 7.36
CA GLU A 25 11.50 -18.88 8.36
C GLU A 25 10.99 -18.52 9.76
N ASN A 26 10.85 -17.23 10.03
CA ASN A 26 10.37 -16.69 11.29
C ASN A 26 9.72 -15.30 11.10
N ILE A 27 9.09 -14.79 12.15
CA ILE A 27 8.35 -13.52 12.11
C ILE A 27 9.30 -12.32 12.03
N GLU A 28 10.46 -12.41 12.66
CA GLU A 28 11.47 -11.35 12.70
C GLU A 28 11.99 -11.02 11.30
N TYR A 29 12.20 -12.05 10.48
CA TYR A 29 12.60 -11.88 9.08
C TYR A 29 11.47 -11.25 8.24
N GLN A 30 10.21 -11.58 8.53
CA GLN A 30 9.08 -10.96 7.87
C GLN A 30 8.94 -9.48 8.26
N GLU A 31 9.11 -9.15 9.53
CA GLU A 31 9.10 -7.77 10.03
C GLU A 31 10.21 -6.93 9.37
N ALA A 32 11.44 -7.44 9.32
CA ALA A 32 12.54 -6.74 8.69
C ALA A 32 12.28 -6.40 7.20
N VAL A 33 11.66 -7.32 6.45
CA VAL A 33 11.29 -7.09 5.05
C VAL A 33 10.19 -6.04 4.92
N ILE A 34 9.23 -6.02 5.86
CA ILE A 34 8.18 -5.00 5.90
C ILE A 34 8.79 -3.63 6.22
N ASP A 35 9.66 -3.56 7.23
CA ASP A 35 10.32 -2.32 7.64
C ASP A 35 11.16 -1.72 6.52
N GLU A 36 11.93 -2.55 5.81
CA GLU A 36 12.72 -2.12 4.66
C GLU A 36 11.83 -1.59 3.53
N GLU A 37 10.70 -2.25 3.26
CA GLU A 37 9.75 -1.79 2.26
C GLU A 37 9.12 -0.45 2.66
N VAL A 38 8.68 -0.32 3.92
CA VAL A 38 8.12 0.93 4.45
C VAL A 38 9.14 2.07 4.35
N ALA A 39 10.41 1.83 4.70
CA ALA A 39 11.47 2.81 4.58
C ALA A 39 11.64 3.31 3.13
N LYS A 40 11.62 2.41 2.13
CA LYS A 40 11.66 2.79 0.70
C LYS A 40 10.51 3.70 0.31
N TRP A 41 9.31 3.44 0.84
CA TRP A 41 8.14 4.29 0.59
C TRP A 41 8.25 5.66 1.27
N MET A 42 8.89 5.74 2.45
CA MET A 42 9.16 7.00 3.14
C MET A 42 10.17 7.86 2.39
N ASP A 43 11.19 7.24 1.78
CA ASP A 43 12.19 7.92 0.97
C ASP A 43 11.68 8.39 -0.40
N GLU A 44 10.50 7.90 -0.83
CA GLU A 44 9.84 8.29 -2.08
C GLU A 44 8.51 9.06 -1.87
N PRO A 45 8.54 10.27 -1.27
CA PRO A 45 7.32 11.01 -0.94
C PRO A 45 6.48 11.39 -2.17
N LYS A 46 7.09 11.51 -3.35
CA LYS A 46 6.35 11.74 -4.61
C LYS A 46 5.48 10.54 -5.00
N LYS A 47 6.01 9.32 -4.83
CA LYS A 47 5.29 8.08 -5.13
C LYS A 47 4.18 7.85 -4.10
N MET A 48 4.47 8.10 -2.81
CA MET A 48 3.47 8.03 -1.74
C MET A 48 2.32 9.02 -1.98
N LYS A 49 2.61 10.29 -2.35
CA LYS A 49 1.59 11.29 -2.68
C LYS A 49 0.77 10.93 -3.91
N LYS A 50 1.36 10.26 -4.91
CA LYS A 50 0.63 9.75 -6.08
C LYS A 50 -0.27 8.57 -5.73
N LEU A 51 0.18 7.69 -4.84
CA LEU A 51 -0.61 6.54 -4.35
C LEU A 51 -1.83 6.99 -3.53
N ALA A 52 -1.62 7.95 -2.63
CA ALA A 52 -2.68 8.66 -1.91
C ALA A 52 -3.43 9.70 -2.78
N GLY A 53 -3.08 9.79 -4.07
CA GLY A 53 -3.49 10.85 -4.99
C GLY A 53 -4.97 10.80 -5.34
N TYR A 54 -5.61 11.97 -5.23
CA TYR A 54 -6.99 12.33 -5.57
C TYR A 54 -7.61 11.63 -6.79
N ASN A 55 -6.83 11.33 -7.84
CA ASN A 55 -7.37 10.69 -9.05
C ASN A 55 -7.96 9.30 -8.80
N TRP A 56 -7.35 8.48 -7.93
CA TRP A 56 -7.93 7.19 -7.58
C TRP A 56 -9.23 7.35 -6.78
N ILE A 57 -9.28 8.36 -5.89
CA ILE A 57 -10.49 8.66 -5.12
C ILE A 57 -11.61 9.08 -6.09
N LEU A 58 -11.28 9.87 -7.12
CA LEU A 58 -12.19 10.26 -8.18
C LEU A 58 -12.60 9.08 -9.09
N GLU A 59 -11.71 8.14 -9.39
CA GLU A 59 -12.03 6.92 -10.15
C GLU A 59 -12.93 5.97 -9.36
N GLN A 60 -12.65 5.78 -8.07
CA GLN A 60 -13.48 4.98 -7.17
C GLN A 60 -14.85 5.64 -6.91
N PHE A 61 -14.90 6.97 -6.82
CA PHE A 61 -16.17 7.71 -6.76
C PHE A 61 -17.01 7.48 -8.03
N LYS A 62 -16.38 7.45 -9.22
CA LYS A 62 -17.07 7.13 -10.48
C LYS A 62 -17.59 5.69 -10.51
N LEU A 63 -16.82 4.72 -9.99
CA LEU A 63 -17.24 3.31 -9.90
C LEU A 63 -18.37 3.10 -8.90
N SER A 64 -18.38 3.85 -7.79
CA SER A 64 -19.42 3.78 -6.76
C SER A 64 -20.75 4.44 -7.17
N CYS A 65 -20.80 5.19 -8.27
CA CYS A 65 -22.01 5.83 -8.79
C CYS A 65 -22.69 5.04 -9.93
N ILE A 66 -22.28 3.80 -10.17
CA ILE A 66 -22.91 2.83 -11.09
C ILE A 66 -23.60 1.76 -10.23
#